data_AF-A0A920LKS9-F1
#
_entry.id   AF-A0A920LKS9-F1
#
_cell.length_a   1.000
_cell.length_b   1.000
_cell.length_c   1.000
_cell.angle_alpha   90.00
_cell.angle_beta   90.00
_cell.angle_gamma   90.00
#
_symmetry.space_group_name_H-M   'P 1'
#
loop_
_entity.id
_entity.type
_entity.pdbx_description
1 polymer ?
#
loop_
_entity_poly.entity_id
_entity_poly.type
_entity_poly.pdbx_seq_one_letter_code
_entity_poly.pdbx_strand_id
1 'polypeptide(L)'
;MDNVNSDIRISSTLSSNFYSSKKKFKEVIDKIFAKSWHLITDDTHFDEENYVYPFILMDNVLPEPLFLIKNKNGIECFSKSLYS
;
A
#
# COMPACT_ATOMS: atom_id res chain seq x y z
N MET A 1 -3.59 -21.69 -12.75
CA MET A 1 -4.11 -20.85 -11.64
C MET A 1 -5.59 -21.12 -11.62
N ASP A 2 -5.96 -22.31 -11.11
CA ASP A 2 -7.11 -23.04 -11.69
C ASP A 2 -8.41 -22.88 -10.89
N ASN A 3 -8.38 -22.06 -9.85
CA ASN A 3 -9.47 -21.97 -8.87
C ASN A 3 -10.30 -20.67 -8.98
N VAL A 4 -9.85 -19.66 -9.73
CA VAL A 4 -10.57 -18.38 -9.87
C VAL A 4 -11.34 -18.38 -11.19
N ASN A 5 -12.66 -18.43 -11.09
CA ASN A 5 -13.56 -18.36 -12.23
C ASN A 5 -14.34 -17.04 -12.23
N SER A 6 -14.64 -16.51 -13.42
CA SER A 6 -15.49 -15.32 -13.57
C SER A 6 -16.93 -15.59 -13.13
N ASP A 7 -17.43 -16.81 -13.28
CA ASP A 7 -18.66 -17.25 -12.65
C ASP A 7 -18.39 -17.62 -11.19
N ILE A 8 -18.82 -16.72 -10.28
CA ILE A 8 -18.62 -16.86 -8.84
C ILE A 8 -19.23 -18.15 -8.26
N ARG A 9 -20.22 -18.77 -8.93
CA ARG A 9 -20.88 -19.99 -8.47
C ARG A 9 -19.98 -21.23 -8.56
N ILE A 10 -18.98 -21.20 -9.43
CA ILE A 10 -18.02 -22.28 -9.64
C ILE A 10 -16.59 -21.86 -9.29
N SER A 11 -16.41 -20.64 -8.80
CA SER A 11 -15.13 -20.12 -8.32
C SER A 11 -14.83 -20.67 -6.93
N SER A 12 -13.55 -20.79 -6.60
CA SER A 12 -13.08 -21.27 -5.30
C SER A 12 -11.88 -20.45 -4.83
N THR A 13 -11.52 -20.62 -3.57
CA THR A 13 -10.34 -19.94 -3.02
C THR A 13 -9.07 -20.36 -3.74
N LEU A 14 -8.08 -19.47 -3.74
CA LEU A 14 -6.75 -19.79 -4.23
C LEU A 14 -6.19 -21.03 -3.50
N SER A 15 -5.28 -21.74 -4.14
CA SER A 15 -4.67 -22.92 -3.53
C SER A 15 -3.96 -22.55 -2.22
N SER A 16 -3.93 -23.46 -1.24
CA SER A 16 -3.31 -23.22 0.07
C SER A 16 -1.88 -22.68 -0.02
N ASN A 17 -1.11 -23.14 -1.01
CA ASN A 17 0.24 -22.66 -1.30
C ASN A 17 0.33 -21.16 -1.61
N PHE A 18 -0.74 -20.52 -2.07
CA PHE A 18 -0.77 -19.05 -2.21
C PHE A 18 -0.62 -18.34 -0.87
N TYR A 19 -1.31 -18.84 0.17
CA TYR A 19 -1.33 -18.21 1.49
C TYR A 19 -0.10 -18.55 2.35
N SER A 20 0.56 -19.69 2.11
CA SER A 20 1.69 -20.16 2.91
C SER A 20 3.07 -19.92 2.29
N SER A 21 3.15 -19.63 0.99
CA SER A 21 4.42 -19.47 0.30
C SER A 21 5.03 -18.08 0.52
N LYS A 22 6.19 -18.04 1.19
CA LYS A 22 7.01 -16.82 1.33
C LYS A 22 7.38 -16.18 -0.01
N LYS A 23 7.65 -17.00 -1.03
CA LYS A 23 7.98 -16.51 -2.38
C LYS A 23 6.81 -15.76 -3.00
N LYS A 24 5.61 -16.36 -2.96
CA LYS A 24 4.40 -15.71 -3.50
C LYS A 24 4.03 -14.46 -2.72
N PHE A 25 4.18 -14.49 -1.40
CA PHE A 25 4.01 -13.31 -0.57
C PHE A 25 4.87 -12.15 -1.08
N LYS A 26 6.20 -12.35 -1.23
CA LYS A 26 7.10 -11.32 -1.76
C LYS A 26 6.71 -10.83 -3.15
N GLU A 27 6.37 -11.76 -4.06
CA GLU A 27 5.92 -11.39 -5.42
C GLU A 27 4.65 -10.53 -5.40
N VAL A 28 3.70 -10.82 -4.51
CA VAL A 28 2.48 -10.03 -4.34
C VAL A 28 2.79 -8.63 -3.81
N ILE A 29 3.72 -8.51 -2.85
CA ILE A 29 4.15 -7.20 -2.36
C ILE A 29 4.74 -6.36 -3.49
N ASP A 30 5.72 -6.91 -4.22
CA ASP A 30 6.47 -6.17 -5.24
C ASP A 30 5.62 -5.83 -6.48
N LYS A 31 4.73 -6.75 -6.90
CA LYS A 31 3.97 -6.61 -8.15
C LYS A 31 2.63 -5.92 -7.98
N ILE A 32 2.02 -6.01 -6.80
CA ILE A 32 0.66 -5.52 -6.55
C ILE A 32 0.72 -4.37 -5.55
N PHE A 33 1.11 -4.62 -4.30
CA PHE A 33 1.02 -3.60 -3.24
C PHE A 33 1.91 -2.39 -3.53
N ALA A 34 3.17 -2.57 -3.91
CA ALA A 34 4.08 -1.47 -4.24
C ALA A 34 3.61 -0.59 -5.43
N LYS A 35 2.62 -1.07 -6.21
CA LYS A 35 2.10 -0.39 -7.41
C LYS A 35 0.63 0.02 -7.29
N SER A 36 0.02 -0.18 -6.14
CA SER A 36 -1.39 0.13 -5.89
C SER A 36 -1.55 1.47 -5.18
N TRP A 37 -2.73 2.06 -5.30
CA TRP A 37 -3.14 3.15 -4.42
C TRP A 37 -3.42 2.61 -3.02
N HIS A 38 -2.92 3.31 -2.00
CA HIS A 38 -3.13 2.98 -0.59
C HIS A 38 -3.95 4.08 0.07
N LEU A 39 -4.91 3.69 0.90
CA LEU A 39 -5.60 4.60 1.79
C LEU A 39 -4.74 4.79 3.05
N ILE A 40 -4.27 6.01 3.29
CA ILE A 40 -3.36 6.32 4.40
C ILE A 40 -4.11 6.85 5.63
N THR A 41 -4.95 7.87 5.44
CA THR A 41 -5.69 8.54 6.51
C THR A 41 -6.86 9.34 5.91
N ASP A 42 -7.70 9.91 6.77
CA ASP A 42 -8.70 10.92 6.42
C ASP A 42 -8.10 12.34 6.35
N ASP A 43 -8.93 13.33 6.01
CA ASP A 43 -8.50 14.72 5.81
C ASP A 43 -8.51 15.57 7.09
N THR A 44 -8.92 15.03 8.25
CA THR A 44 -9.10 15.80 9.50
C THR A 44 -7.82 16.44 10.03
N HIS A 45 -6.66 15.91 9.62
CA HIS A 45 -5.35 16.39 10.03
C HIS A 45 -4.85 17.57 9.18
N PHE A 46 -5.53 17.87 8.07
CA PHE A 46 -5.06 18.80 7.05
C PHE A 46 -5.90 20.07 7.01
N ASP A 47 -6.28 20.63 8.16
CA ASP A 47 -6.98 21.91 8.20
C ASP A 47 -6.03 23.09 7.93
N GLU A 48 -4.81 23.04 8.49
CA GLU A 48 -3.80 24.10 8.35
C GLU A 48 -2.84 23.88 7.17
N GLU A 49 -2.44 24.99 6.52
CA GLU A 49 -1.33 24.96 5.56
C GLU A 49 -0.01 24.61 6.27
N ASN A 50 0.82 23.80 5.63
CA ASN A 50 2.12 23.29 6.13
C ASN A 50 2.02 22.26 7.26
N TYR A 51 0.84 21.67 7.50
CA TYR A 51 0.76 20.47 8.34
C TYR A 51 1.48 19.30 7.68
N VAL A 52 2.29 18.58 8.47
CA VAL A 52 3.06 17.41 8.04
C VAL A 52 2.54 16.17 8.77
N TYR A 53 2.10 15.18 8.01
CA TYR A 53 1.64 13.89 8.53
C TYR A 53 2.64 12.77 8.19
N PRO A 54 3.57 12.41 9.10
CA PRO A 54 4.50 11.31 8.88
C PRO A 54 3.82 9.95 9.13
N PHE A 55 4.14 8.96 8.31
CA PHE A 55 3.66 7.58 8.47
C PHE A 55 4.67 6.57 7.92
N ILE A 56 4.57 5.31 8.36
CA ILE A 56 5.31 4.19 7.76
C ILE A 56 4.32 3.43 6.87
N LEU A 57 4.61 3.33 5.59
CA LEU A 57 3.81 2.52 4.68
C LEU A 57 3.88 1.06 5.14
N MET A 58 2.75 0.39 5.33
CA MET A 58 2.65 -1.05 5.61
C MET A 58 3.80 -1.61 6.48
N ASP A 59 3.99 -1.09 7.70
CA ASP A 59 5.16 -1.26 8.59
C ASP A 59 5.81 -2.67 8.63
N ASN A 60 5.03 -3.75 8.60
CA ASN A 60 5.58 -5.12 8.65
C ASN A 60 5.92 -5.74 7.28
N VAL A 61 5.70 -5.01 6.19
CA VAL A 61 5.66 -5.57 4.83
C VAL A 61 6.43 -4.70 3.84
N LEU A 62 6.22 -3.38 3.87
CA LEU A 62 6.92 -2.41 3.02
C LEU A 62 7.27 -1.17 3.86
N PRO A 63 8.14 -1.28 4.89
CA PRO A 63 8.39 -0.24 5.89
C PRO A 63 9.10 0.99 5.32
N GLU A 64 8.41 1.74 4.48
CA GLU A 64 8.91 2.96 3.88
C GLU A 64 8.39 4.16 4.69
N PRO A 65 9.28 4.97 5.29
CA PRO A 65 8.88 6.19 5.97
C PRO A 65 8.52 7.27 4.96
N LEU A 66 7.25 7.66 4.95
CA LEU A 66 6.67 8.66 4.07
C LEU A 66 6.08 9.81 4.90
N PHE A 67 5.80 10.93 4.25
CA PHE A 67 5.07 12.02 4.87
C PHE A 67 4.17 12.74 3.86
N LEU A 68 2.99 13.14 4.33
CA LEU A 68 2.06 13.99 3.58
C LEU A 68 2.22 15.45 4.02
N ILE A 69 2.14 16.39 3.08
CA ILE A 69 2.16 17.84 3.34
C ILE A 69 0.96 18.48 2.65
N LYS A 70 0.17 19.26 3.39
CA LYS A 70 -0.80 20.19 2.79
C LYS A 70 -0.12 21.50 2.42
N ASN A 71 -0.19 21.86 1.14
CA ASN A 71 0.22 23.16 0.65
C ASN A 71 -0.91 23.80 -0.18
N LYS A 72 -0.59 24.93 -0.84
CA LYS A 72 -1.55 25.71 -1.63
C LYS A 72 -2.16 24.94 -2.81
N ASN A 73 -1.49 23.89 -3.28
CA ASN A 73 -1.92 23.09 -4.43
C ASN A 73 -2.65 21.80 -4.03
N GLY A 74 -2.70 21.47 -2.73
CA GLY A 74 -3.34 20.26 -2.21
C GLY A 74 -2.44 19.49 -1.24
N ILE A 75 -2.67 18.17 -1.12
CA ILE A 75 -1.89 17.27 -0.28
C ILE A 75 -0.90 16.50 -1.18
N GLU A 76 0.39 16.61 -0.88
CA GLU A 76 1.47 15.92 -1.59
C GLU A 76 2.15 14.89 -0.69
N CYS A 77 2.61 13.78 -1.27
CA CYS A 77 3.30 12.71 -0.56
C CYS A 77 4.77 12.69 -0.94
N PHE A 78 5.65 12.56 0.06
CA PHE A 78 7.09 12.53 -0.12
C PHE A 78 7.70 11.34 0.62
N SER A 79 8.82 10.83 0.09
CA SER A 79 9.63 9.80 0.72
C SER A 79 10.91 10.40 1.28
N LYS A 80 11.31 9.98 2.48
CA LYS A 80 12.59 10.37 3.07
C LYS A 80 13.66 9.35 2.69
N SER A 81 14.13 9.39 1.43
CA SER A 81 15.28 8.59 1.03
C SER A 81 16.57 9.33 1.41
N LEU A 82 17.29 8.82 2.41
CA LEU A 82 18.55 9.39 2.93
C LEU A 82 19.80 8.93 2.14
N TYR A 83 19.65 8.37 0.95
CA TYR A 83 20.77 7.90 0.14
C TYR A 83 21.07 8.87 -1.01
N SER A 84 22.15 9.65 -0.85
CA SER A 84 22.95 10.26 -1.93
C SER A 84 24.19 9.42 -2.20
#